data_AF-A0A9W7FT43-F1
#
_entry.id   AF-A0A9W7FT43-F1
#
_cell.length_a   1.000
_cell.length_b   1.000
_cell.length_c   1.000
_cell.angle_alpha   90.00
_cell.angle_beta   90.00
_cell.angle_gamma   90.00
#
_symmetry.space_group_name_H-M   'P 1'
#
loop_
_entity.id
_entity.type
_entity.pdbx_description
1 polymer ?
#
loop_
_entity_poly.entity_id
_entity_poly.type
_entity_poly.pdbx_seq_one_letter_code
_entity_poly.pdbx_strand_id
1 'polypeptide(L)' 'MAMSLLGATQELQELTVPSACRTSIEELGAALDYHAEKSGRGAMLEYLLIDYGNDNAFPAESIIIAEF' A
#
# COMPACT_ATOMS: atom_id res chain seq x y z
N MET A 1 -1.01 -13.41 -4.45
CA MET A 1 -2.01 -12.34 -4.63
C MET A 1 -1.30 -11.13 -5.22
N ALA A 2 -1.98 -10.28 -5.99
CA ALA A 2 -1.48 -8.97 -6.39
C ALA A 2 -2.46 -7.89 -5.93
N MET A 3 -1.95 -6.73 -5.50
CA MET A 3 -2.73 -5.62 -4.96
C MET A 3 -2.15 -4.29 -5.43
N SER A 4 -3.00 -3.36 -5.84
CA SER A 4 -2.57 -2.02 -6.22
C SER A 4 -2.47 -1.10 -4.99
N LEU A 5 -1.25 -0.68 -4.66
CA LEU A 5 -0.94 0.30 -3.62
C LEU A 5 -0.41 1.54 -4.34
N LEU A 6 -1.16 2.64 -4.35
CA LEU A 6 -0.85 3.84 -5.14
C LEU A 6 -0.49 5.06 -4.29
N GLY A 7 -0.46 4.89 -2.97
CA GLY A 7 -0.07 5.90 -1.99
C GLY A 7 0.56 5.22 -0.78
N ALA A 8 1.64 5.82 -0.26
CA ALA A 8 2.35 5.28 0.90
C ALA A 8 1.70 5.66 2.23
N THR A 9 0.74 6.59 2.20
CA THR A 9 -0.04 7.05 3.35
C THR A 9 -1.52 6.90 3.02
N GLN A 10 -2.37 6.86 4.06
CA GLN A 10 -3.82 6.82 3.87
C GLN A 10 -4.31 7.99 2.99
N GLU A 11 -3.80 9.20 3.24
CA GLU A 11 -4.17 10.40 2.47
C GLU A 11 -3.82 10.26 0.98
N LEU A 12 -2.60 9.80 0.65
CA LEU A 12 -2.18 9.59 -0.74
C LEU A 12 -2.94 8.44 -1.40
N GLN A 13 -3.25 7.39 -0.64
CA GLN A 13 -3.98 6.23 -1.13
C GLN A 13 -5.45 6.61 -1.41
N GLU A 14 -6.09 7.43 -0.58
CA GLU A 14 -7.46 7.93 -0.83
C GLU A 14 -7.53 8.89 -2.02
N LEU A 15 -6.49 9.72 -2.20
CA LEU A 15 -6.38 10.63 -3.34
C LEU A 15 -6.29 9.88 -4.67
N THR A 16 -5.63 8.72 -4.70
CA THR A 16 -5.35 7.94 -5.91
C THR A 16 -6.33 6.77 -6.12
N VAL A 17 -6.84 6.19 -5.04
CA VAL A 17 -7.76 5.04 -5.00
C VAL A 17 -8.95 5.40 -4.12
N PRO A 18 -10.07 5.89 -4.69
CA PRO A 18 -11.20 6.38 -3.90
C PRO A 18 -11.82 5.34 -2.96
N SER A 19 -11.70 4.04 -3.26
CA SER A 19 -12.18 2.97 -2.37
C SER A 19 -11.34 2.80 -1.10
N ALA A 20 -10.14 3.37 -1.03
CA ALA A 20 -9.27 3.30 0.13
C ALA A 20 -9.84 4.02 1.36
N CYS A 21 -10.80 4.94 1.20
CA CYS A 21 -11.49 5.58 2.33
C CYS A 21 -12.28 4.60 3.23
N ARG A 22 -12.46 3.35 2.79
CA ARG A 22 -13.21 2.31 3.51
C ARG A 22 -12.34 1.38 4.34
N THR A 23 -11.03 1.41 4.13
CA THR A 23 -10.10 0.48 4.77
C THR A 23 -8.81 1.23 5.01
N SER A 24 -8.40 1.35 6.28
CA SER A 24 -7.18 2.07 6.61
C SER A 24 -5.96 1.30 6.09
N ILE A 25 -4.84 2.00 5.89
CA ILE A 25 -3.59 1.38 5.45
C ILE A 25 -3.08 0.36 6.49
N GLU A 26 -3.39 0.56 7.78
CA GLU A 26 -3.09 -0.40 8.85
C GLU A 26 -3.96 -1.65 8.75
N GLU A 27 -5.25 -1.50 8.48
CA GLU A 27 -6.15 -2.63 8.25
C GLU A 27 -5.74 -3.43 7.00
N LEU A 28 -5.26 -2.73 5.97
CA LEU A 28 -4.68 -3.33 4.78
C LEU A 28 -3.45 -4.17 5.12
N GLY A 29 -2.53 -3.62 5.92
CA GLY A 29 -1.36 -4.33 6.44
C GLY A 29 -1.74 -5.61 7.18
N ALA A 30 -2.64 -5.51 8.15
CA ALA A 30 -3.11 -6.67 8.92
C ALA A 30 -3.76 -7.75 8.02
N ALA A 31 -4.45 -7.35 6.96
CA ALA A 31 -5.02 -8.29 5.99
C ALA A 31 -3.94 -8.99 5.13
N LEU A 32 -2.85 -8.28 4.79
CA LEU A 32 -1.70 -8.85 4.10
C LEU A 32 -0.95 -9.84 4.98
N ASP A 33 -0.73 -9.51 6.26
CA ASP A 33 -0.12 -10.41 7.25
C ASP A 33 -0.93 -11.69 7.41
N TYR A 34 -2.26 -11.54 7.56
CA TYR A 34 -3.16 -12.68 7.62
C TYR A 34 -3.09 -13.54 6.37
N HIS A 35 -3.04 -12.92 5.17
CA HIS A 35 -2.88 -13.66 3.92
C HIS A 35 -1.56 -14.43 3.88
N ALA A 36 -0.45 -13.80 4.29
CA ALA A 36 0.86 -14.42 4.34
C ALA A 36 0.88 -15.61 5.30
N GLU A 37 0.32 -15.45 6.50
CA GLU A 37 0.22 -16.50 7.51
C GLU A 37 -0.60 -17.70 7.01
N LYS A 38 -1.77 -17.46 6.39
CA LYS A 38 -2.66 -18.54 5.94
C LYS A 38 -2.23 -19.21 4.64
N SER A 39 -1.64 -18.46 3.72
CA SER A 39 -1.26 -18.99 2.41
C SER A 39 0.19 -19.48 2.35
N GLY A 40 1.03 -19.07 3.30
CA GLY A 40 2.48 -19.28 3.27
C GLY A 40 3.16 -18.53 2.12
N ARG A 41 2.52 -17.49 1.58
CA ARG A 41 2.97 -16.74 0.39
C ARG A 41 2.78 -15.24 0.61
N GLY A 42 3.73 -14.45 0.12
CA GLY A 42 3.60 -13.00 0.08
C GLY A 42 2.60 -12.51 -0.97
N ALA A 43 2.26 -11.22 -0.88
CA ALA A 43 1.54 -10.50 -1.91
C ALA A 43 2.51 -9.64 -2.76
N MET A 44 2.18 -9.47 -4.03
CA MET A 44 2.83 -8.48 -4.88
C MET A 44 2.08 -7.16 -4.76
N LEU A 45 2.80 -6.07 -4.48
CA LEU A 45 2.26 -4.72 -4.47
C LEU A 45 2.58 -4.03 -5.80
N GLU A 46 1.55 -3.57 -6.49
CA GLU A 46 1.67 -2.77 -7.71
C GLU A 46 1.62 -1.29 -7.34
N TYR A 47 2.70 -0.55 -7.62
CA TYR A 47 2.82 0.86 -7.31
C TYR A 47 3.06 1.67 -8.60
N LEU A 48 2.03 2.39 -9.05
CA LEU A 48 2.17 3.30 -10.19
C LEU A 48 2.79 4.61 -9.72
N LEU A 49 3.91 4.99 -10.33
CA LEU A 49 4.52 6.31 -10.12
C LEU A 49 3.78 7.36 -10.96
N ILE A 50 3.31 8.40 -10.29
CA ILE A 50 2.53 9.50 -10.84
C ILE A 50 3.30 10.79 -10.55
N ASP A 51 3.72 11.46 -11.63
CA ASP A 51 4.47 12.73 -11.60
C ASP A 51 3.77 13.78 -10.72
N TYR A 52 4.51 14.31 -9.74
CA TYR A 52 4.04 15.25 -8.70
C TYR A 52 2.90 14.72 -7.80
N GLY A 53 2.50 13.46 -7.93
CA GLY A 53 1.46 12.83 -7.13
C GLY A 53 2.02 11.98 -6.01
N ASN A 54 2.86 11.00 -6.37
CA ASN A 54 3.40 10.03 -5.41
C ASN A 54 4.86 9.63 -5.68
N ASP A 55 5.55 10.31 -6.60
CA ASP A 55 6.90 9.96 -7.09
C ASP A 55 8.02 10.88 -6.55
N ASN A 56 7.70 11.84 -5.70
CA ASN A 56 8.69 12.63 -4.96
C ASN A 56 9.57 11.70 -4.09
N ALA A 57 10.76 12.10 -3.63
CA ALA A 57 11.65 11.16 -2.91
C ALA A 57 11.14 10.66 -1.55
N PHE A 58 10.16 11.35 -0.94
CA PHE A 58 9.65 11.09 0.42
C PHE A 58 8.79 9.81 0.61
N PRO A 59 7.92 9.38 -0.32
CA PRO A 59 7.07 8.21 -0.15
C PRO A 59 7.83 6.88 -0.23
N ALA A 60 8.99 6.84 -0.91
CA ALA A 60 9.78 5.62 -1.06
C ALA A 60 10.30 5.09 0.28
N GLU A 61 10.74 5.97 1.19
CA GLU A 61 11.20 5.58 2.52
C GLU A 61 10.04 5.07 3.39
N SER A 62 8.85 5.67 3.28
CA SER A 62 7.66 5.18 4.01
C SER A 62 7.14 3.84 3.51
N ILE A 63 7.41 3.48 2.24
CA ILE A 63 7.08 2.15 1.70
C ILE A 63 8.06 1.09 2.21
N ILE A 64 9.35 1.45 2.38
CA ILE A 64 10.40 0.54 2.84
C ILE A 64 10.30 0.28 4.36
N ILE A 65 9.77 1.22 5.15
CA ILE A 65 9.62 1.08 6.61
C ILE A 65 8.34 0.31 7.00
N ALA A 66 7.44 0.03 6.04
CA ALA A 66 6.37 -0.93 6.25
C ALA A 66 6.96 -2.37 6.21
N GLU A 67 7.75 -2.72 7.23
CA GLU A 67 8.04 -4.11 7.55
C GLU A 67 6.73 -4.76 8.02
N PHE A 68 5.99 -5.29 7.06
CA PHE A 68 4.89 -6.24 7.29
C PHE A 68 5.47 -7.61 7.65
#